data_AF-A0AA97EQ47-F1
#
_entry.id   AF-A0AA97EQ47-F1
#
_cell.length_a   1.000
_cell.length_b   1.000
_cell.length_c   1.000
_cell.angle_alpha   90.00
_cell.angle_beta   90.00
_cell.angle_gamma   90.00
#
_symmetry.space_group_name_H-M   'P 1'
#
loop_
_entity.id
_entity.type
_entity.pdbx_description
1 polymer ?
#
loop_
_entity_poly.entity_id
_entity_poly.type
_entity_poly.pdbx_seq_one_letter_code
_entity_poly.pdbx_strand_id
1 'polypeptide(L)'
;MDKFLSIPEKDQDVRYLLGRKGLNNLLVICLNPSTADASKHDGTTSNVEKIATVNGFDGWVLLNITPQRTPYPCNLSIEEDKSLLTKNIDMLESIMLSNEFNFKSVLLAWGNNINSIQHPYLKKYAAIMLDLLKKYDLDYWCIKLTQENHPFHPAQQSINRYVGPVENIKLQTIDTNNYLKMLTKG
;
A
#
# COMPACT_ATOMS: atom_id res chain seq x y z
N MET A 1 10.28 -21.76 -9.64
CA MET A 1 10.38 -21.09 -8.33
C MET A 1 9.67 -19.76 -8.49
N ASP A 2 8.56 -19.57 -7.77
CA ASP A 2 7.81 -18.30 -7.74
C ASP A 2 8.69 -17.23 -7.11
N LYS A 3 9.40 -16.47 -7.96
CA LYS A 3 10.32 -15.43 -7.49
C LYS A 3 9.48 -14.24 -7.01
N PHE A 4 9.69 -13.81 -5.77
CA PHE A 4 9.18 -12.54 -5.27
C PHE A 4 9.72 -11.38 -6.13
N LEU A 5 8.81 -10.50 -6.55
CA LEU A 5 9.14 -9.20 -7.10
C LEU A 5 9.61 -8.31 -5.95
N SER A 6 10.80 -7.72 -6.06
CA SER A 6 11.24 -6.63 -5.18
C SER A 6 12.01 -5.62 -6.02
N ILE A 7 11.61 -4.36 -5.97
CA ILE A 7 12.30 -3.28 -6.68
C ILE A 7 12.69 -2.17 -5.69
N PRO A 8 14.00 -1.90 -5.52
CA PRO A 8 15.13 -2.74 -5.95
C PRO A 8 15.12 -4.13 -5.26
N GLU A 9 15.90 -5.08 -5.80
CA GLU A 9 15.98 -6.44 -5.24
C GLU A 9 16.63 -6.44 -3.84
N LYS A 10 17.62 -5.58 -3.62
CA LYS A 10 18.30 -5.39 -2.34
C LYS A 10 18.64 -3.91 -2.14
N ASP A 11 17.99 -3.29 -1.16
CA ASP A 11 18.28 -1.93 -0.69
C ASP A 11 17.71 -1.79 0.73
N GLN A 12 18.47 -1.15 1.61
CA GLN A 12 18.12 -1.00 3.03
C GLN A 12 17.33 0.26 3.32
N ASP A 13 17.40 1.26 2.43
CA ASP A 13 16.86 2.60 2.63
C ASP A 13 15.58 2.81 1.84
N VAL A 14 15.43 2.18 0.68
CA VAL A 14 14.26 2.36 -0.19
C VAL A 14 13.71 1.06 -0.78
N ARG A 15 12.39 0.97 -0.93
CA ARG A 15 11.71 -0.06 -1.71
C ARG A 15 10.46 0.51 -2.37
N TYR A 16 10.42 0.42 -3.69
CA TYR A 16 9.30 0.87 -4.49
C TYR A 16 8.23 -0.22 -4.63
N LEU A 17 8.64 -1.45 -4.96
CA LEU A 17 7.71 -2.56 -5.14
C LEU A 17 8.11 -3.78 -4.31
N LEU A 18 7.10 -4.51 -3.85
CA LEU A 18 7.22 -5.87 -3.36
C LEU A 18 5.99 -6.66 -3.83
N GLY A 19 6.13 -7.89 -4.30
CA GLY A 19 4.94 -8.64 -4.70
C GLY A 19 5.20 -10.08 -5.08
N ARG A 20 4.10 -10.79 -5.31
CA ARG A 20 4.08 -12.10 -5.95
C ARG A 20 3.08 -12.03 -7.08
N LYS A 21 3.59 -12.08 -8.32
CA LYS A 21 2.77 -11.89 -9.52
C LYS A 21 1.92 -13.13 -9.82
N GLY A 22 0.63 -12.92 -10.01
CA GLY A 22 -0.35 -13.86 -10.56
C GLY A 22 -0.94 -13.33 -11.87
N LEU A 23 -2.11 -13.85 -12.28
CA LEU A 23 -2.84 -13.39 -13.47
C LEU A 23 -3.87 -12.28 -13.15
N ASN A 24 -4.40 -12.28 -11.93
CA ASN A 24 -5.33 -11.30 -11.37
C ASN A 24 -4.73 -10.73 -10.08
N ASN A 25 -3.97 -9.63 -10.23
CA ASN A 25 -3.21 -9.05 -9.13
C ASN A 25 -4.00 -7.98 -8.39
N LEU A 26 -3.90 -7.99 -7.06
CA LEU A 26 -4.31 -6.87 -6.20
C LEU A 26 -3.17 -5.87 -6.05
N LEU A 27 -3.38 -4.61 -6.43
CA LEU A 27 -2.46 -3.52 -6.06
C LEU A 27 -2.74 -3.10 -4.62
N VAL A 28 -1.72 -3.02 -3.77
CA VAL A 28 -1.85 -2.63 -2.37
C VAL A 28 -1.03 -1.38 -2.11
N ILE A 29 -1.67 -0.34 -1.55
CA ILE A 29 -1.02 0.92 -1.19
C ILE A 29 -0.94 1.04 0.33
N CYS A 30 0.27 0.88 0.86
CA CYS A 30 0.59 1.03 2.29
C CYS A 30 1.33 2.36 2.56
N LEU A 31 1.69 2.62 3.82
CA LEU A 31 2.35 3.87 4.20
C LEU A 31 3.82 3.90 3.76
N ASN A 32 4.60 2.95 4.26
CA ASN A 32 6.03 2.84 4.02
C ASN A 32 6.45 1.37 4.16
N PRO A 33 7.49 0.91 3.43
CA PRO A 33 7.99 -0.44 3.60
C PRO A 33 8.68 -0.61 4.97
N SER A 34 8.48 -1.77 5.58
CA SER A 34 9.26 -2.21 6.75
C SER A 34 10.53 -2.96 6.30
N THR A 35 11.32 -3.45 7.26
CA THR A 35 12.60 -4.14 7.02
C THR A 35 12.47 -5.55 6.44
N ALA A 36 11.27 -6.09 6.18
CA ALA A 36 11.13 -7.37 5.49
C ALA A 36 11.97 -7.41 4.21
N ASP A 37 12.86 -8.37 4.09
CA ASP A 37 13.56 -8.69 2.87
C ASP A 37 12.79 -9.81 2.12
N ALA A 38 13.13 -10.06 0.86
CA ALA A 38 12.50 -11.12 0.06
C ALA A 38 12.66 -12.53 0.68
N SER A 39 13.52 -12.69 1.70
CA SER A 39 13.75 -13.95 2.43
C SER A 39 13.02 -14.04 3.79
N LYS A 40 12.45 -12.95 4.30
CA LYS A 40 11.73 -12.87 5.57
C LYS A 40 10.41 -12.14 5.36
N HIS A 41 9.33 -12.90 5.20
CA HIS A 41 7.98 -12.33 5.22
C HIS A 41 7.78 -11.59 6.55
N ASP A 42 7.51 -10.29 6.50
CA ASP A 42 6.93 -9.63 7.67
C ASP A 42 5.45 -10.04 7.78
N GLY A 43 4.88 -9.88 8.98
CA GLY A 43 3.48 -10.22 9.21
C GLY A 43 2.50 -9.41 8.35
N THR A 44 2.92 -8.27 7.79
CA THR A 44 2.10 -7.44 6.91
C THR A 44 1.99 -8.08 5.53
N THR A 45 3.10 -8.50 4.92
CA THR A 45 3.09 -9.14 3.60
C THR A 45 2.37 -10.49 3.65
N SER A 46 2.54 -11.25 4.73
CA SER A 46 1.78 -12.49 4.93
C SER A 46 0.27 -12.25 4.99
N ASN A 47 -0.16 -11.20 5.71
CA ASN A 47 -1.57 -10.83 5.73
C ASN A 47 -2.06 -10.31 4.38
N VAL A 48 -1.28 -9.51 3.67
CA VAL A 48 -1.62 -9.03 2.33
C VAL A 48 -1.84 -10.20 1.37
N GLU A 49 -0.94 -11.18 1.37
CA GLU A 49 -1.08 -12.37 0.54
C GLU A 49 -2.36 -13.15 0.88
N LYS A 50 -2.61 -13.41 2.17
CA LYS A 50 -3.83 -14.10 2.61
C LYS A 50 -5.10 -13.33 2.26
N ILE A 51 -5.11 -12.01 2.48
CA ILE A 51 -6.24 -11.14 2.13
C ILE A 51 -6.50 -11.18 0.62
N ALA A 52 -5.46 -11.10 -0.20
CA ALA A 52 -5.57 -11.22 -1.65
C ALA A 52 -6.20 -12.58 -2.02
N THR A 53 -5.68 -13.69 -1.50
CA THR A 53 -6.19 -15.04 -1.78
C THR A 53 -7.65 -15.22 -1.39
N VAL A 54 -8.07 -14.84 -0.17
CA VAL A 54 -9.45 -15.06 0.29
C VAL A 54 -10.48 -14.11 -0.34
N ASN A 55 -10.00 -13.12 -1.10
CA ASN A 55 -10.81 -12.22 -1.92
C ASN A 55 -10.69 -12.50 -3.43
N GLY A 56 -10.11 -13.65 -3.82
CA GLY A 56 -10.14 -14.13 -5.20
C GLY A 56 -9.01 -13.63 -6.10
N PHE A 57 -7.98 -13.01 -5.54
CA PHE A 57 -6.76 -12.63 -6.25
C PHE A 57 -5.73 -13.76 -6.16
N ASP A 58 -5.03 -14.02 -7.26
CA ASP A 58 -3.95 -15.04 -7.32
C ASP A 58 -2.55 -14.41 -7.28
N GLY A 59 -2.48 -13.08 -7.20
CA GLY A 59 -1.26 -12.33 -7.01
C GLY A 59 -1.51 -10.97 -6.35
N TRP A 60 -0.42 -10.32 -5.97
CA TRP A 60 -0.45 -9.01 -5.33
C TRP A 60 0.85 -8.25 -5.58
N VAL A 61 0.73 -6.94 -5.66
CA VAL A 61 1.86 -6.00 -5.73
C VAL A 61 1.62 -4.90 -4.71
N LEU A 62 2.58 -4.71 -3.83
CA LEU A 62 2.58 -3.72 -2.78
C LEU A 62 3.52 -2.58 -3.18
N LEU A 63 2.95 -1.38 -3.20
CA LEU A 63 3.64 -0.10 -3.29
C LEU A 63 3.29 0.73 -2.04
N ASN A 64 4.16 1.65 -1.67
CA ASN A 64 3.96 2.49 -0.49
C ASN A 64 3.87 3.97 -0.86
N ILE A 65 3.22 4.76 -0.01
CA ILE A 65 3.15 6.22 -0.18
C ILE A 65 4.55 6.85 -0.22
N THR A 66 5.42 6.41 0.68
CA THR A 66 6.85 6.70 0.62
C THR A 66 7.64 5.40 0.47
N PRO A 67 8.66 5.36 -0.40
CA PRO A 67 9.48 4.17 -0.56
C PRO A 67 10.50 4.01 0.58
N GLN A 68 10.64 4.98 1.49
CA GLN A 68 11.59 4.92 2.60
C GLN A 68 11.33 3.73 3.52
N ARG A 69 12.35 2.88 3.69
CA ARG A 69 12.29 1.67 4.49
C ARG A 69 12.54 1.99 5.96
N THR A 70 11.54 1.75 6.79
CA THR A 70 11.68 1.84 8.25
C THR A 70 10.57 1.02 8.93
N PRO A 71 10.88 0.26 10.00
CA PRO A 71 9.85 -0.43 10.77
C PRO A 71 9.01 0.55 11.63
N TYR A 72 9.51 1.78 11.82
CA TYR A 72 8.87 2.82 12.62
C TYR A 72 8.58 4.05 11.78
N PRO A 73 7.31 4.35 11.48
CA PRO A 73 6.94 5.54 10.71
C PRO A 73 7.40 6.87 11.33
N CYS A 74 7.65 6.92 12.63
CA CYS A 74 8.23 8.09 13.29
C CYS A 74 9.69 8.37 12.89
N ASN A 75 10.37 7.41 12.27
CA ASN A 75 11.76 7.55 11.80
C ASN A 75 11.84 7.88 10.30
N LEU A 76 10.71 8.17 9.65
CA LEU A 76 10.73 8.71 8.29
C LEU A 76 11.47 10.06 8.28
N SER A 77 12.02 10.45 7.13
CA SER A 77 12.62 11.77 6.98
C SER A 77 11.56 12.84 7.22
N ILE A 78 11.84 13.79 8.11
CA ILE A 78 10.96 14.95 8.36
C ILE A 78 10.82 15.80 7.08
N GLU A 79 11.94 15.98 6.37
CA GLU A 79 11.98 16.73 5.12
C GLU A 79 11.53 15.85 3.94
N GLU A 80 10.70 16.42 3.07
CA GLU A 80 10.21 15.75 1.88
C GLU A 80 11.34 15.59 0.84
N ASP A 81 11.55 14.36 0.35
CA ASP A 81 12.45 14.12 -0.79
C ASP A 81 11.64 14.00 -2.08
N LYS A 82 11.58 15.10 -2.82
CA LYS A 82 10.83 15.17 -4.09
C LYS A 82 11.37 14.20 -5.14
N SER A 83 12.66 13.84 -5.09
CA SER A 83 13.22 12.87 -6.03
C SER A 83 12.71 11.46 -5.74
N LEU A 84 12.53 11.11 -4.46
CA LEU A 84 11.89 9.85 -4.07
C LEU A 84 10.42 9.82 -4.46
N LEU A 85 9.70 10.94 -4.28
CA LEU A 85 8.32 11.06 -4.76
C LEU A 85 8.24 10.80 -6.27
N THR A 86 9.01 11.55 -7.07
CA THR A 86 8.98 11.42 -8.53
C THR A 86 9.23 9.98 -8.96
N LYS A 87 10.29 9.33 -8.46
CA LYS A 87 10.58 7.93 -8.77
C LYS A 87 9.47 6.97 -8.35
N ASN A 88 8.81 7.24 -7.22
CA ASN A 88 7.72 6.40 -6.73
C ASN A 88 6.44 6.56 -7.59
N ILE A 89 6.15 7.78 -8.03
CA ILE A 89 5.05 8.06 -8.98
C ILE A 89 5.34 7.45 -10.35
N ASP A 90 6.56 7.60 -10.86
CA ASP A 90 6.99 6.99 -12.13
C ASP A 90 6.87 5.46 -12.08
N MET A 91 7.24 4.86 -10.94
CA MET A 91 7.06 3.42 -10.73
C MET A 91 5.59 3.03 -10.74
N LEU A 92 4.73 3.77 -10.03
CA LEU A 92 3.29 3.52 -10.00
C LEU A 92 2.68 3.63 -11.40
N GLU A 93 3.02 4.68 -12.16
CA GLU A 93 2.53 4.85 -13.53
C GLU A 93 3.02 3.73 -14.45
N SER A 94 4.28 3.34 -14.33
CA SER A 94 4.88 2.25 -15.12
C SER A 94 4.18 0.91 -14.89
N ILE A 95 3.89 0.53 -13.64
CA ILE A 95 3.18 -0.73 -13.37
C ILE A 95 1.71 -0.69 -13.80
N MET A 96 1.07 0.47 -13.78
CA MET A 96 -0.32 0.64 -14.20
C MET A 96 -0.46 0.57 -15.72
N LEU A 97 0.51 1.10 -16.47
CA LEU A 97 0.56 1.00 -17.93
C LEU A 97 0.98 -0.39 -18.44
N SER A 98 1.64 -1.17 -17.58
CA SER A 98 2.10 -2.50 -17.93
C SER A 98 0.95 -3.52 -17.95
N ASN A 99 0.79 -4.19 -19.08
CA ASN A 99 -0.12 -5.34 -19.20
C ASN A 99 0.36 -6.57 -18.41
N GLU A 100 1.57 -6.54 -17.82
CA GLU A 100 2.10 -7.68 -17.07
C GLU A 100 1.38 -7.94 -15.75
N PHE A 101 0.83 -6.90 -15.12
CA PHE A 101 0.21 -7.01 -13.80
C PHE A 101 -1.31 -7.12 -13.83
N ASN A 102 -1.96 -6.61 -14.88
CA ASN A 102 -3.42 -6.71 -15.04
C ASN A 102 -4.20 -6.28 -13.79
N PHE A 103 -3.95 -5.07 -13.28
CA PHE A 103 -4.65 -4.56 -12.11
C PHE A 103 -6.09 -4.16 -12.45
N LYS A 104 -7.05 -4.66 -11.67
CA LYS A 104 -8.46 -4.21 -11.66
C LYS A 104 -8.92 -3.69 -10.30
N SER A 105 -8.11 -3.91 -9.27
CA SER A 105 -8.47 -3.59 -7.89
C SER A 105 -7.28 -3.02 -7.13
N VAL A 106 -7.57 -2.03 -6.30
CA VAL A 106 -6.60 -1.39 -5.40
C VAL A 106 -7.09 -1.51 -3.96
N LEU A 107 -6.26 -2.05 -3.08
CA LEU A 107 -6.44 -2.04 -1.64
C LEU A 107 -5.67 -0.87 -1.02
N LEU A 108 -6.39 0.08 -0.42
CA LEU A 108 -5.82 1.16 0.38
C LEU A 108 -5.64 0.67 1.82
N ALA A 109 -4.45 0.86 2.40
CA ALA A 109 -4.09 0.21 3.66
C ALA A 109 -3.02 0.93 4.50
N TRP A 110 -2.91 2.26 4.44
CA TRP A 110 -1.82 3.01 5.11
C TRP A 110 -2.04 3.35 6.60
N GLY A 111 -3.26 3.25 7.13
CA GLY A 111 -3.55 3.53 8.55
C GLY A 111 -3.39 5.00 8.99
N ASN A 112 -3.47 5.24 10.31
CA ASN A 112 -3.56 6.61 10.87
C ASN A 112 -2.26 7.41 10.84
N ASN A 113 -1.10 6.76 10.67
CA ASN A 113 0.19 7.45 10.61
C ASN A 113 0.30 8.41 9.41
N ILE A 114 -0.63 8.33 8.45
CA ILE A 114 -0.83 9.35 7.41
C ILE A 114 -1.06 10.76 7.99
N ASN A 115 -1.63 10.86 9.20
CA ASN A 115 -1.88 12.13 9.91
C ASN A 115 -0.68 12.64 10.72
N SER A 116 0.52 12.09 10.52
CA SER A 116 1.69 12.51 11.27
C SER A 116 1.99 14.00 11.09
N ILE A 117 2.02 14.74 12.20
CA ILE A 117 2.38 16.16 12.23
C ILE A 117 3.82 16.40 11.75
N GLN A 118 4.72 15.44 12.01
CA GLN A 118 6.13 15.51 11.60
C GLN A 118 6.33 15.21 10.11
N HIS A 119 5.37 14.54 9.47
CA HIS A 119 5.47 14.08 8.09
C HIS A 119 4.25 14.51 7.25
N PRO A 120 3.94 15.82 7.17
CA PRO A 120 2.73 16.30 6.49
C PRO A 120 2.71 15.96 4.99
N TYR A 121 3.87 15.72 4.40
CA TYR A 121 4.00 15.31 3.00
C TYR A 121 3.33 13.95 2.70
N LEU A 122 3.11 13.09 3.71
CA LEU A 122 2.46 11.78 3.49
C LEU A 122 1.03 11.93 2.96
N LYS A 123 0.23 12.84 3.51
CA LYS A 123 -1.12 13.15 2.99
C LYS A 123 -1.06 13.64 1.55
N LYS A 124 -0.15 14.55 1.25
CA LYS A 124 0.08 15.10 -0.10
C LYS A 124 0.44 13.98 -1.08
N TYR A 125 1.32 13.06 -0.70
CA TYR A 125 1.78 11.98 -1.57
C TYR A 125 0.66 10.97 -1.84
N ALA A 126 -0.09 10.60 -0.80
CA ALA A 126 -1.26 9.75 -0.96
C ALA A 126 -2.33 10.38 -1.87
N ALA A 127 -2.56 11.69 -1.76
CA ALA A 127 -3.47 12.42 -2.65
C ALA A 127 -3.01 12.35 -4.11
N ILE A 128 -1.73 12.63 -4.39
CA ILE A 128 -1.15 12.57 -5.74
C ILE A 128 -1.29 11.16 -6.34
N MET A 129 -1.00 10.13 -5.55
CA MET A 129 -1.11 8.73 -6.00
C MET A 129 -2.55 8.32 -6.29
N LEU A 130 -3.50 8.71 -5.43
CA LEU A 130 -4.92 8.46 -5.65
C LEU A 130 -5.43 9.18 -6.91
N ASP A 131 -5.03 10.43 -7.13
CA ASP A 131 -5.39 11.17 -8.34
C ASP A 131 -4.80 10.53 -9.60
N LEU A 132 -3.58 9.98 -9.53
CA LEU A 132 -3.01 9.21 -10.64
C LEU A 132 -3.82 7.94 -10.91
N LEU A 133 -4.16 7.16 -9.87
CA LEU A 133 -4.91 5.91 -10.02
C LEU A 133 -6.31 6.13 -10.59
N LYS A 134 -6.94 7.27 -10.31
CA LYS A 134 -8.26 7.64 -10.87
C LYS A 134 -8.29 7.80 -12.39
N LYS A 135 -7.12 7.89 -13.05
CA LYS A 135 -7.03 7.85 -14.51
C LYS A 135 -7.37 6.47 -15.09
N TYR A 136 -7.39 5.44 -14.25
CA TYR A 136 -7.62 4.05 -14.62
C TYR A 136 -8.96 3.55 -14.08
N ASP A 137 -9.56 2.61 -14.80
CA ASP A 137 -10.80 1.93 -14.41
C ASP A 137 -10.49 0.84 -13.37
N LEU A 138 -10.62 1.20 -12.09
CA LEU A 138 -10.21 0.40 -10.94
C LEU A 138 -11.27 0.39 -9.85
N ASP A 139 -11.44 -0.77 -9.23
CA ASP A 139 -12.19 -0.90 -7.98
C ASP A 139 -11.31 -0.55 -6.77
N TYR A 140 -11.85 0.24 -5.85
CA TYR A 140 -11.11 0.66 -4.66
C TYR A 140 -11.68 0.03 -3.40
N TRP A 141 -10.75 -0.53 -2.62
CA TRP A 141 -11.05 -1.36 -1.47
C TRP A 141 -10.31 -0.91 -0.22
N CYS A 142 -10.87 -1.24 0.93
CA CYS A 142 -10.19 -1.22 2.23
C CYS A 142 -10.61 -2.46 3.03
N ILE A 143 -9.85 -2.82 4.07
CA ILE A 143 -10.25 -3.88 5.02
C ILE A 143 -11.45 -3.40 5.85
N LYS A 144 -11.31 -2.17 6.35
CA LYS A 144 -12.28 -1.34 7.06
C LYS A 144 -11.67 0.05 7.20
N LEU A 145 -12.43 0.99 7.75
CA LEU A 145 -11.90 2.26 8.21
C LEU A 145 -11.51 2.19 9.71
N THR A 146 -10.49 2.96 10.07
CA THR A 146 -10.17 3.26 11.47
C THR A 146 -11.16 4.27 12.05
N GLN A 147 -11.06 4.56 13.35
CA GLN A 147 -11.85 5.62 13.99
C GLN A 147 -11.53 7.03 13.43
N GLU A 148 -10.34 7.21 12.84
CA GLU A 148 -9.94 8.44 12.15
C GLU A 148 -10.33 8.42 10.66
N ASN A 149 -11.16 7.47 10.23
CA ASN A 149 -11.63 7.31 8.85
C ASN A 149 -10.51 7.01 7.82
N HIS A 150 -9.40 6.41 8.24
CA HIS A 150 -8.34 5.97 7.34
C HIS A 150 -8.42 4.46 7.01
N PRO A 151 -7.99 4.03 5.81
CA PRO A 151 -7.93 2.62 5.46
C PRO A 151 -7.04 1.83 6.42
N PHE A 152 -7.58 0.77 7.01
CA PHE A 152 -6.93 0.00 8.05
C PHE A 152 -5.68 -0.74 7.56
N HIS A 153 -4.57 -0.64 8.31
CA HIS A 153 -3.30 -1.26 7.94
C HIS A 153 -3.25 -2.76 8.25
N PRO A 154 -2.77 -3.64 7.35
CA PRO A 154 -2.79 -5.10 7.50
C PRO A 154 -1.69 -5.66 8.43
N ALA A 155 -1.26 -4.89 9.44
CA ALA A 155 -0.27 -5.39 10.40
C ALA A 155 -0.83 -6.57 11.19
N GLN A 156 -0.01 -7.62 11.38
CA GLN A 156 -0.43 -8.87 12.06
C GLN A 156 -1.11 -8.63 13.40
N GLN A 157 -0.50 -7.82 14.26
CA GLN A 157 -1.04 -7.52 15.59
C GLN A 157 -2.38 -6.77 15.50
N SER A 158 -2.50 -5.84 14.56
CA SER A 158 -3.71 -5.04 14.36
C SER A 158 -4.87 -5.86 13.81
N ILE A 159 -4.61 -6.75 12.84
CA ILE A 159 -5.63 -7.63 12.27
C ILE A 159 -6.20 -8.57 13.34
N ASN A 160 -5.32 -9.26 14.07
CA ASN A 160 -5.72 -10.20 15.10
C ASN A 160 -6.54 -9.54 16.22
N ARG A 161 -6.23 -8.27 16.55
CA ARG A 161 -6.87 -7.54 17.63
C ARG A 161 -8.19 -6.87 17.24
N TYR A 162 -8.29 -6.31 16.04
CA TYR A 162 -9.36 -5.36 15.68
C TYR A 162 -10.23 -5.77 14.50
N VAL A 163 -9.91 -6.89 13.84
CA VAL A 163 -10.62 -7.38 12.66
C VAL A 163 -11.07 -8.82 12.88
N GLY A 164 -10.15 -9.69 13.26
CA GLY A 164 -10.39 -11.13 13.42
C GLY A 164 -9.50 -11.97 12.52
N PRO A 165 -9.83 -13.26 12.32
CA PRO A 165 -9.07 -14.17 11.46
C PRO A 165 -8.96 -13.61 10.04
N VAL A 166 -7.73 -13.57 9.51
CA VAL A 166 -7.43 -13.00 8.18
C VAL A 166 -8.17 -13.76 7.07
N GLU A 167 -8.45 -15.04 7.28
CA GLU A 167 -9.15 -15.92 6.35
C GLU A 167 -10.60 -15.49 6.10
N ASN A 168 -11.18 -14.72 7.03
CA ASN A 168 -12.56 -14.24 6.98
C ASN A 168 -12.68 -12.79 6.50
N ILE A 169 -11.57 -12.12 6.19
CA ILE A 169 -11.59 -10.71 5.78
C ILE A 169 -12.19 -10.59 4.38
N LYS A 170 -13.32 -9.88 4.30
CA LYS A 170 -13.91 -9.41 3.05
C LYS A 170 -13.64 -7.93 2.87
N LEU A 171 -13.12 -7.58 1.69
CA LEU A 171 -12.84 -6.20 1.35
C LEU A 171 -14.13 -5.37 1.25
N GLN A 172 -14.04 -4.12 1.70
CA GLN A 172 -15.13 -3.15 1.69
C GLN A 172 -14.80 -2.06 0.67
N THR A 173 -15.81 -1.63 -0.09
CA THR A 173 -15.64 -0.52 -1.04
C THR A 173 -15.29 0.77 -0.30
N ILE A 174 -14.48 1.61 -0.94
CA ILE A 174 -14.18 2.96 -0.44
C ILE A 174 -14.43 4.00 -1.52
N ASP A 175 -15.21 5.02 -1.19
CA ASP A 175 -15.42 6.16 -2.06
C ASP A 175 -14.18 7.06 -2.05
N THR A 176 -13.31 6.89 -3.04
CA THR A 176 -12.06 7.63 -3.16
C THR A 176 -12.25 9.10 -3.51
N ASN A 177 -13.42 9.53 -3.96
CA ASN A 177 -13.72 10.95 -4.17
C ASN A 177 -14.01 11.64 -2.84
N ASN A 178 -14.84 11.04 -2.00
CA ASN A 178 -15.11 11.56 -0.67
C ASN A 178 -13.89 11.42 0.25
N TYR A 179 -13.17 10.30 0.17
CA TYR A 179 -11.95 10.09 0.93
C TYR A 179 -10.87 11.12 0.58
N LEU A 180 -10.65 11.40 -0.71
CA LEU A 180 -9.66 12.40 -1.14
C LEU A 180 -10.01 13.81 -0.62
N LYS A 181 -11.29 14.20 -0.66
CA LYS A 181 -11.76 15.47 -0.09
C LYS A 181 -11.50 15.56 1.42
N MET A 182 -11.66 14.46 2.14
CA MET A 182 -11.35 14.40 3.57
C MET A 182 -9.84 14.57 3.80
N LEU A 183 -9.02 13.86 3.01
CA LEU A 183 -7.57 13.85 3.14
C LEU A 183 -6.92 15.22 2.91
N THR A 184 -7.48 16.04 2.00
CA THR A 184 -6.94 17.35 1.62
C THR A 184 -7.52 18.53 2.39
N LYS A 185 -8.57 18.32 3.20
CA LYS A 185 -9.22 19.38 4.00
C LYS A 185 -8.68 19.54 5.42
N GLY A 186 -7.82 18.63 5.88
CA GLY A 186 -7.23 18.68 7.22
C GLY A 186 -5.72 18.65 7.22
#